data_AF-U6DCF4-F1
#
_entry.id   AF-U6DCF4-F1
#
_cell.length_a   1.000
_cell.length_b   1.000
_cell.length_c   1.000
_cell.angle_alpha   90.00
_cell.angle_beta   90.00
_cell.angle_gamma   90.00
#
_symmetry.space_group_name_H-M   'P 1'
#
loop_
_entity.id
_entity.type
_entity.pdbx_description
1 polymer ?
#
loop_
_entity_poly.entity_id
_entity_poly.type
_entity_poly.pdbx_seq_one_letter_code
_entity_poly.pdbx_strand_id
1 'polypeptide(L)'
;VYQLARKYSLGFCQLFLDCSLETCLQRNDQRPQALPAETIHLMARKIEKPNPGKNAWEHNSLTIQSTPCSSEASLKLTDLLLTALENPVKYIEDNVEQKETDRIICSTNVLHQADQTLRRIVSQTMKEAKDEQVLPFNLKLLAEELNRLKAEFLEDLRQGNKKYLCSQQTIHISDVISFFHYEKDNIVQKYFSKPH
;
A
#
# COMPACT_ATOMS: atom_id res chain seq x y z
N VAL A 1 -11.89 -8.78 5.21
CA VAL A 1 -13.32 -8.71 5.62
C VAL A 1 -13.48 -8.29 7.07
N TYR A 2 -12.80 -8.92 8.04
CA TYR A 2 -12.88 -8.51 9.47
C TYR A 2 -12.68 -7.00 9.71
N GLN A 3 -11.63 -6.39 9.15
CA GLN A 3 -11.37 -4.95 9.29
C GLN A 3 -12.50 -4.07 8.71
N LEU A 4 -13.19 -4.57 7.69
CA LEU A 4 -14.34 -3.87 7.11
C LEU A 4 -15.53 -3.96 8.07
N ALA A 5 -15.80 -5.14 8.64
CA ALA A 5 -16.82 -5.31 9.66
C ALA A 5 -16.55 -4.41 10.87
N ARG A 6 -15.29 -4.34 11.33
CA ARG A 6 -14.86 -3.43 12.39
C ARG A 6 -15.11 -1.96 12.07
N LYS A 7 -14.77 -1.52 10.85
CA LYS A 7 -14.94 -0.12 10.42
C LYS A 7 -16.41 0.32 10.47
N TYR A 8 -17.33 -0.57 10.14
CA TYR A 8 -18.76 -0.28 10.06
C TYR A 8 -19.56 -0.82 11.25
N SER A 9 -18.88 -1.27 12.31
CA SER A 9 -19.50 -1.87 13.50
C SER A 9 -20.50 -2.98 13.15
N LEU A 10 -20.09 -3.90 12.28
CA LEU A 10 -20.91 -5.02 11.81
C LEU A 10 -20.56 -6.31 12.54
N GLY A 11 -21.52 -7.23 12.57
CA GLY A 11 -21.30 -8.61 12.98
C GLY A 11 -20.31 -9.32 12.05
N PHE A 12 -19.43 -10.13 12.64
CA PHE A 12 -18.47 -10.94 11.91
C PHE A 12 -18.35 -12.33 12.50
N CYS A 13 -18.41 -13.32 11.62
CA CYS A 13 -18.00 -14.69 11.90
C CYS A 13 -17.30 -15.29 10.67
N GLN A 14 -16.60 -16.39 10.87
CA GLN A 14 -15.87 -17.12 9.84
C GLN A 14 -16.34 -18.57 9.80
N LEU A 15 -16.63 -19.06 8.59
CA LEU A 15 -16.93 -20.46 8.35
C LEU A 15 -15.76 -21.09 7.59
N PHE A 16 -15.19 -22.15 8.15
CA PHE A 16 -14.17 -22.95 7.49
C PHE A 16 -14.79 -24.26 7.03
N LEU A 17 -14.89 -24.45 5.71
CA LEU A 17 -15.41 -25.67 5.12
C LEU A 17 -14.24 -26.65 4.93
N ASP A 18 -14.13 -27.62 5.83
CA ASP A 18 -13.05 -28.60 5.83
C ASP A 18 -13.43 -29.79 4.94
N CYS A 19 -12.54 -30.17 4.04
CA CYS A 19 -12.76 -31.22 3.07
C CYS A 19 -11.44 -31.97 2.81
N SER A 20 -11.50 -33.29 2.72
CA SER A 20 -10.29 -34.07 2.43
C SER A 20 -9.73 -33.72 1.05
N LEU A 21 -8.40 -33.75 0.93
CA LEU A 21 -7.70 -33.48 -0.33
C LEU A 21 -8.18 -34.40 -1.46
N GLU A 22 -8.39 -35.68 -1.15
CA GLU A 22 -8.94 -36.67 -2.07
C GLU A 22 -10.32 -36.26 -2.60
N THR A 23 -11.24 -35.87 -1.71
CA THR A 23 -12.57 -35.39 -2.11
C THR A 23 -12.49 -34.11 -2.93
N CYS A 24 -11.57 -33.19 -2.58
CA CYS A 24 -11.34 -31.96 -3.33
C CYS A 24 -10.88 -32.24 -4.76
N LEU A 25 -9.94 -33.18 -4.95
CA LEU A 25 -9.45 -33.61 -6.27
C LEU A 25 -10.56 -34.28 -7.08
N GLN A 26 -11.25 -35.25 -6.48
CA GLN A 26 -12.36 -35.95 -7.13
C GLN A 26 -13.44 -34.97 -7.61
N ARG A 27 -13.83 -34.00 -6.77
CA ARG A 27 -14.84 -33.00 -7.14
C ARG A 27 -14.32 -31.99 -8.15
N ASN A 28 -13.02 -31.69 -8.14
CA ASN A 28 -12.41 -30.80 -9.11
C ASN A 28 -12.43 -31.41 -10.53
N ASP A 29 -12.21 -32.71 -10.65
CA ASP A 29 -12.23 -33.42 -11.94
C ASP A 29 -13.62 -33.43 -12.59
N GLN A 30 -14.68 -33.28 -11.79
CA GLN A 30 -16.06 -33.18 -12.28
C GLN A 30 -16.44 -31.76 -12.73
N ARG A 31 -15.55 -30.76 -12.56
CA ARG A 31 -15.86 -29.38 -12.95
C ARG A 31 -15.59 -29.15 -14.43
N PRO A 32 -16.43 -28.36 -15.13
CA PRO A 32 -16.17 -27.98 -16.53
C PRO A 32 -14.81 -27.29 -16.75
N GLN A 33 -14.30 -26.61 -15.73
CA GLN A 33 -12.97 -25.97 -15.71
C GLN A 33 -12.23 -26.45 -14.46
N ALA A 34 -11.64 -27.64 -14.55
CA ALA A 34 -10.83 -28.20 -13.47
C ALA A 34 -9.52 -27.41 -13.29
N LEU A 35 -9.11 -27.21 -12.04
CA LEU A 35 -7.78 -26.70 -11.72
C LEU A 35 -6.73 -27.82 -11.84
N PRO A 36 -5.46 -27.51 -12.14
CA PRO A 36 -4.38 -28.48 -12.03
C PRO A 36 -4.31 -29.08 -10.61
N ALA A 37 -4.11 -30.39 -10.53
CA ALA A 37 -4.08 -31.11 -9.25
C ALA A 37 -3.01 -30.56 -8.31
N GLU A 38 -1.86 -30.18 -8.85
CA GLU A 38 -0.70 -29.62 -8.17
C GLU A 38 -1.04 -28.31 -7.46
N THR A 39 -1.91 -27.49 -8.07
CA THR A 39 -2.42 -26.26 -7.45
C THR A 39 -3.23 -26.59 -6.20
N ILE A 40 -4.08 -27.62 -6.26
CA ILE A 40 -4.90 -28.06 -5.12
C ILE A 40 -4.00 -28.63 -4.00
N HIS A 41 -2.98 -29.42 -4.36
CA HIS A 41 -1.99 -29.91 -3.39
C HIS A 41 -1.23 -28.76 -2.72
N LEU A 42 -0.84 -27.73 -3.47
CA LEU A 42 -0.16 -26.56 -2.95
C LEU A 42 -1.07 -25.76 -2.01
N MET A 43 -2.33 -25.55 -2.40
CA MET A 43 -3.32 -24.87 -1.57
C MET A 43 -3.55 -25.62 -0.25
N ALA A 44 -3.70 -26.94 -0.29
CA ALA A 44 -3.89 -27.77 0.90
C ALA A 44 -2.71 -27.67 1.89
N ARG A 45 -1.48 -27.50 1.39
CA ARG A 45 -0.29 -27.31 2.24
C ARG A 45 -0.18 -25.90 2.83
N LYS A 46 -0.73 -24.90 2.15
CA LYS A 46 -0.58 -23.47 2.52
C LYS A 46 -1.79 -22.89 3.23
N ILE A 47 -2.95 -23.54 3.16
CA ILE A 47 -4.17 -23.02 3.77
C ILE A 47 -4.03 -23.03 5.29
N GLU A 48 -4.24 -21.87 5.89
CA GLU A 48 -4.23 -21.71 7.35
C GLU A 48 -5.66 -21.90 7.88
N LYS A 49 -5.84 -22.85 8.80
CA LYS A 49 -7.13 -23.03 9.49
C LYS A 49 -7.33 -21.90 10.51
N PRO A 50 -8.59 -21.46 10.74
CA PRO A 50 -8.87 -20.50 11.80
C PRO A 50 -8.27 -20.94 13.14
N ASN A 51 -7.59 -20.03 13.83
CA ASN A 51 -6.94 -20.29 15.10
C ASN A 51 -7.25 -19.16 16.11
N PRO A 52 -8.35 -19.28 16.87
CA PRO A 52 -8.74 -18.32 17.90
C PRO A 52 -7.67 -18.06 18.96
N GLY A 53 -6.81 -19.05 19.25
CA GLY A 53 -5.74 -18.92 20.23
C GLY A 53 -4.57 -18.06 19.74
N LYS A 54 -4.30 -18.06 18.43
CA LYS A 54 -3.28 -17.22 17.80
C LYS A 54 -3.84 -15.84 17.44
N ASN A 55 -5.08 -15.80 16.98
CA ASN A 55 -5.72 -14.62 16.42
C ASN A 55 -7.04 -14.37 17.16
N ALA A 56 -7.04 -13.40 18.10
CA ALA A 56 -8.23 -13.07 18.87
C ALA A 56 -9.44 -12.66 18.01
N TRP A 57 -9.21 -12.12 16.81
CA TRP A 57 -10.28 -11.75 15.88
C TRP A 57 -10.99 -12.95 15.22
N GLU A 58 -10.42 -14.16 15.32
CA GLU A 58 -10.98 -15.41 14.79
C GLU A 58 -11.88 -16.15 15.80
N HIS A 59 -12.17 -15.58 16.98
CA HIS A 59 -12.97 -16.23 18.03
C HIS A 59 -14.34 -16.72 17.55
N ASN A 60 -15.00 -15.98 16.66
CA ASN A 60 -16.25 -16.40 16.02
C ASN A 60 -15.97 -17.23 14.75
N SER A 61 -15.22 -18.33 14.87
CA SER A 61 -14.98 -19.26 13.77
C SER A 61 -15.62 -20.62 14.01
N LEU A 62 -16.26 -21.18 12.98
CA LEU A 62 -16.79 -22.54 13.00
C LEU A 62 -16.23 -23.35 11.83
N THR A 63 -15.75 -24.55 12.12
CA THR A 63 -15.34 -25.52 11.09
C THR A 63 -16.47 -26.48 10.81
N ILE A 64 -16.87 -26.59 9.54
CA ILE A 64 -17.90 -27.51 9.05
C ILE A 64 -17.22 -28.54 8.16
N GLN A 65 -17.41 -29.82 8.48
CA GLN A 65 -16.90 -30.92 7.67
C GLN A 65 -17.75 -31.09 6.41
N SER A 66 -17.13 -31.45 5.29
CA SER A 66 -17.79 -31.67 4.00
C SER A 66 -18.63 -32.97 3.92
N THR A 67 -19.02 -33.53 5.05
CA THR A 67 -19.96 -34.64 5.16
C THR A 67 -21.42 -34.13 5.14
N PRO A 68 -22.43 -34.98 4.93
CA PRO A 68 -23.83 -34.57 5.00
C PRO A 68 -24.10 -33.78 6.28
N CYS A 69 -24.73 -32.61 6.13
CA CYS A 69 -24.95 -31.68 7.23
C CYS A 69 -25.83 -32.35 8.31
N SER A 70 -25.28 -32.49 9.52
CA SER A 70 -26.05 -32.98 10.66
C SER A 70 -26.91 -31.85 11.25
N SER A 71 -28.01 -32.21 11.91
CA SER A 71 -28.82 -31.24 12.66
C SER A 71 -28.00 -30.47 13.71
N GLU A 72 -26.92 -31.05 14.21
CA GLU A 72 -26.01 -30.41 15.17
C GLU A 72 -25.17 -29.31 14.50
N ALA A 73 -24.68 -29.55 13.28
CA ALA A 73 -23.91 -28.56 12.53
C ALA A 73 -24.77 -27.34 12.16
N SER A 74 -26.04 -27.56 11.80
CA SER A 74 -26.97 -26.46 11.54
C SER A 74 -27.26 -25.62 12.79
N LEU A 75 -27.37 -26.24 13.97
CA LEU A 75 -27.59 -25.50 15.22
C LEU A 75 -26.37 -24.65 15.59
N LYS A 76 -25.16 -25.20 15.51
CA LYS A 76 -23.91 -24.46 15.75
C LYS A 76 -23.73 -23.30 14.76
N LEU A 77 -24.14 -23.49 13.51
CA LEU A 77 -24.10 -22.44 12.50
C LEU A 77 -25.08 -21.30 12.86
N THR A 78 -26.32 -21.63 13.22
CA THR A 78 -27.31 -20.63 13.63
C THR A 78 -26.83 -19.86 14.87
N ASP A 79 -26.30 -20.56 15.87
CA ASP A 79 -25.76 -19.96 17.09
C ASP A 79 -24.59 -18.99 16.80
N LEU A 80 -23.67 -19.39 15.92
CA LEU A 80 -22.57 -18.54 15.48
C LEU A 80 -23.08 -17.26 14.80
N LEU A 81 -24.08 -17.39 13.92
CA LEU A 81 -24.66 -16.26 13.20
C LEU A 81 -25.35 -15.30 14.17
N LEU A 82 -26.15 -15.81 15.12
CA LEU A 82 -26.79 -15.00 16.15
C LEU A 82 -25.75 -14.29 17.02
N THR A 83 -24.74 -15.02 17.49
CA THR A 83 -23.65 -14.46 18.29
C THR A 83 -22.94 -13.32 17.56
N ALA A 84 -22.65 -13.48 16.26
CA ALA A 84 -22.03 -12.45 15.46
C ALA A 84 -22.92 -11.21 15.26
N LEU A 85 -24.23 -11.40 15.10
CA LEU A 85 -25.20 -10.31 14.96
C LEU A 85 -25.39 -9.51 16.25
N GLU A 86 -25.46 -10.20 17.39
CA GLU A 86 -25.63 -9.59 18.72
C GLU A 86 -24.35 -8.90 19.21
N ASN A 87 -23.18 -9.33 18.73
CA ASN A 87 -21.87 -8.83 19.13
C ASN A 87 -21.11 -8.23 17.94
N PRO A 88 -21.51 -7.06 17.43
CA PRO A 88 -20.81 -6.40 16.34
C PRO A 88 -19.37 -6.05 16.72
N VAL A 89 -18.46 -6.18 15.76
CA VAL A 89 -17.05 -5.85 15.95
C VAL A 89 -16.93 -4.33 16.07
N LYS A 90 -16.70 -3.83 17.27
CA LYS A 90 -16.64 -2.39 17.52
C LYS A 90 -15.38 -1.77 16.93
N TYR A 91 -15.54 -0.59 16.36
CA TYR A 91 -14.42 0.30 16.07
C TYR A 91 -13.80 0.77 17.39
N ILE A 92 -12.75 0.09 17.84
CA ILE A 92 -11.91 0.60 18.93
C ILE A 92 -11.00 1.68 18.34
N GLU A 93 -11.07 2.91 18.86
CA GLU A 93 -10.27 4.08 18.45
C GLU A 93 -8.76 3.96 18.73
N ASP A 94 -8.31 2.89 19.40
CA ASP A 94 -6.95 2.66 19.90
C ASP A 94 -5.84 2.54 18.84
N ASN A 95 -6.04 3.04 17.63
CA ASN A 95 -4.97 3.14 16.64
C ASN A 95 -5.16 4.26 15.61
N VAL A 96 -6.04 5.24 15.84
CA VAL A 96 -6.12 6.40 14.92
C VAL A 96 -5.00 7.37 15.21
N GLU A 97 -4.80 7.73 16.48
CA GLU A 97 -3.73 8.64 16.89
C GLU A 97 -2.36 8.04 16.59
N GLN A 98 -2.09 6.79 17.00
CA GLN A 98 -0.80 6.15 16.76
C GLN A 98 -0.52 5.95 15.25
N LYS A 99 -1.52 5.58 14.46
CA LYS A 99 -1.37 5.44 13.00
C LYS A 99 -1.23 6.79 12.29
N GLU A 100 -1.88 7.84 12.78
CA GLU A 100 -1.71 9.19 12.24
C GLU A 100 -0.34 9.74 12.63
N THR A 101 0.13 9.53 13.87
CA THR A 101 1.49 9.88 14.26
C THR A 101 2.52 9.10 13.45
N ASP A 102 2.33 7.80 13.24
CA ASP A 102 3.24 6.99 12.44
C ASP A 102 3.22 7.41 10.96
N ARG A 103 2.05 7.81 10.44
CA ARG A 103 1.91 8.38 9.09
C ARG A 103 2.60 9.74 8.99
N ILE A 104 2.46 10.61 9.99
CA ILE A 104 3.13 11.91 10.07
C ILE A 104 4.65 11.73 10.17
N ILE A 105 5.12 10.79 10.99
CA ILE A 105 6.54 10.45 11.15
C ILE A 105 7.10 9.91 9.83
N CYS A 106 6.39 8.98 9.19
CA CYS A 106 6.78 8.42 7.90
C CYS A 106 6.80 9.50 6.81
N SER A 107 5.78 10.37 6.75
CA SER A 107 5.76 11.50 5.80
C SER A 107 6.87 12.52 6.09
N THR A 108 7.20 12.76 7.36
CA THR A 108 8.28 13.67 7.75
C THR A 108 9.64 13.11 7.34
N ASN A 109 9.85 11.79 7.48
CA ASN A 109 11.05 11.12 7.00
C ASN A 109 11.17 11.21 5.47
N VAL A 110 10.08 10.94 4.74
CA VAL A 110 10.04 11.03 3.27
C VAL A 110 10.30 12.46 2.77
N LEU A 111 9.66 13.46 3.37
CA LEU A 111 9.88 14.87 3.03
C LEU A 111 11.33 15.30 3.30
N HIS A 112 11.90 14.84 4.42
CA HIS A 112 13.28 15.14 4.77
C HIS A 112 14.27 14.50 3.78
N GLN A 113 14.04 13.23 3.40
CA GLN A 113 14.85 12.55 2.40
C GLN A 113 14.75 13.21 1.01
N ALA A 114 13.54 13.62 0.62
CA ALA A 114 13.32 14.35 -0.63
C ALA A 114 14.08 15.68 -0.62
N ASP A 115 13.91 16.52 0.41
CA ASP A 115 14.62 17.80 0.54
C ASP A 115 16.15 17.61 0.51
N GLN A 116 16.68 16.64 1.26
CA GLN A 116 18.12 16.38 1.26
C GLN A 116 18.63 15.98 -0.13
N THR A 117 17.86 15.18 -0.86
CA THR A 117 18.20 14.74 -2.22
C THR A 117 18.16 15.90 -3.21
N LEU A 118 17.08 16.70 -3.19
CA LEU A 118 16.93 17.87 -4.06
C LEU A 118 18.04 18.91 -3.81
N ARG A 119 18.42 19.14 -2.55
CA ARG A 119 19.56 20.03 -2.23
C ARG A 119 20.87 19.55 -2.85
N ARG A 120 21.14 18.23 -2.81
CA ARG A 120 22.34 17.66 -3.45
C ARG A 120 22.30 17.88 -4.97
N ILE A 121 21.16 17.62 -5.62
CA ILE A 121 21.00 17.81 -7.06
C ILE A 121 21.23 19.27 -7.46
N VAL A 122 20.61 20.23 -6.75
CA VAL A 122 20.82 21.67 -7.01
C VAL A 122 22.29 22.05 -6.83
N SER A 123 22.95 21.55 -5.77
CA SER A 123 24.35 21.86 -5.49
C SER A 123 25.28 21.33 -6.58
N GLN A 124 25.02 20.11 -7.05
CA GLN A 124 25.75 19.47 -8.14
C GLN A 124 25.56 20.24 -9.46
N THR A 125 24.33 20.63 -9.76
CA THR A 125 24.01 21.42 -10.97
C THR A 125 24.70 22.78 -10.95
N MET A 126 24.75 23.45 -9.80
CA MET A 126 25.46 24.71 -9.63
C MET A 126 26.98 24.57 -9.75
N LYS A 127 27.53 23.39 -9.41
CA LYS A 127 28.94 23.08 -9.62
C LYS A 127 29.23 22.90 -11.11
N GLU A 128 28.43 22.10 -11.81
CA GLU A 128 28.52 21.89 -13.26
C GLU A 128 28.42 23.21 -14.04
N ALA A 129 27.49 24.09 -13.66
CA ALA A 129 27.36 25.40 -14.30
C ALA A 129 28.59 26.31 -14.12
N LYS A 130 29.28 26.19 -12.98
CA LYS A 130 30.55 26.91 -12.74
C LYS A 130 31.69 26.31 -13.55
N ASP A 131 31.74 24.98 -13.65
CA ASP A 131 32.75 24.25 -14.43
C ASP A 131 32.61 24.55 -15.93
N GLU A 132 31.38 24.73 -16.43
CA GLU A 132 31.04 25.15 -17.81
C GLU A 132 31.18 26.67 -18.04
N GLN A 133 31.76 27.42 -17.09
CA GLN A 133 32.03 28.87 -17.19
C GLN A 133 30.79 29.73 -17.51
N VAL A 134 29.61 29.35 -17.01
CA VAL A 134 28.39 30.15 -17.14
C VAL A 134 28.61 31.54 -16.51
N LEU A 135 28.18 32.58 -17.21
CA LEU A 135 28.30 33.98 -16.77
C LEU A 135 27.77 34.17 -15.34
N PRO A 136 28.43 34.97 -14.47
CA PRO A 136 28.01 35.17 -13.08
C PRO A 136 26.55 35.62 -12.91
N PHE A 137 26.06 36.45 -13.84
CA PHE A 137 24.66 36.87 -13.87
C PHE A 137 23.70 35.70 -14.14
N ASN A 138 24.04 34.84 -15.10
CA ASN A 138 23.26 33.65 -15.45
C ASN A 138 23.31 32.59 -14.33
N LEU A 139 24.43 32.47 -13.61
CA LEU A 139 24.51 31.61 -12.42
C LEU A 139 23.53 32.04 -11.33
N LYS A 140 23.33 33.34 -11.14
CA LYS A 140 22.36 33.85 -10.17
C LYS A 140 20.93 33.51 -10.57
N LEU A 141 20.56 33.74 -11.83
CA LEU A 141 19.23 33.39 -12.36
C LEU A 141 18.97 31.88 -12.30
N LEU A 142 19.96 31.06 -12.68
CA LEU A 142 19.88 29.60 -12.58
C LEU A 142 19.65 29.15 -11.13
N ALA A 143 20.38 29.73 -10.16
CA ALA A 143 20.20 29.41 -8.75
C ALA A 143 18.79 29.77 -8.24
N GLU A 144 18.25 30.90 -8.68
CA GLU A 144 16.88 31.34 -8.33
C GLU A 144 15.84 30.38 -8.91
N GLU A 145 15.95 30.00 -10.19
CA GLU A 145 15.02 29.07 -10.83
C GLU A 145 15.07 27.66 -10.22
N LEU A 146 16.27 27.14 -9.94
CA LEU A 146 16.44 25.82 -9.30
C LEU A 146 15.90 25.78 -7.87
N ASN A 147 16.09 26.85 -7.10
CA ASN A 147 15.54 26.93 -5.74
C ASN A 147 14.03 27.11 -5.73
N ARG A 148 13.48 27.86 -6.70
CA ARG A 148 12.03 27.95 -6.90
C ARG A 148 11.42 26.58 -7.23
N LEU A 149 11.99 25.87 -8.21
CA LEU A 149 11.54 24.52 -8.58
C LEU A 149 11.55 23.58 -7.37
N LYS A 150 12.64 23.58 -6.59
CA LYS A 150 12.75 22.80 -5.34
C LYS A 150 11.63 23.16 -4.34
N ALA A 151 11.37 24.45 -4.13
CA ALA A 151 10.37 24.90 -3.17
C ALA A 151 8.95 24.47 -3.58
N GLU A 152 8.61 24.62 -4.86
CA GLU A 152 7.34 24.16 -5.42
C GLU A 152 7.17 22.64 -5.25
N PHE A 153 8.23 21.87 -5.53
CA PHE A 153 8.21 20.41 -5.37
C PHE A 153 7.97 19.95 -3.93
N LEU A 154 8.63 20.60 -2.96
CA LEU A 154 8.49 20.25 -1.55
C LEU A 154 7.10 20.61 -1.02
N GLU A 155 6.53 21.73 -1.46
CA GLU A 155 5.17 22.12 -1.10
C GLU A 155 4.12 21.17 -1.70
N ASP A 156 4.31 20.74 -2.95
CA ASP A 156 3.42 19.75 -3.55
C ASP A 156 3.49 18.38 -2.86
N LEU A 157 4.68 17.93 -2.47
CA LEU A 157 4.86 16.72 -1.65
C LEU A 157 4.18 16.86 -0.27
N ARG A 158 4.27 18.04 0.36
CA ARG A 158 3.65 18.32 1.65
C ARG A 158 2.12 18.31 1.59
N GLN A 159 1.56 18.80 0.49
CA GLN A 159 0.11 18.85 0.25
C GLN A 159 -0.45 17.52 -0.31
N GLY A 160 0.41 16.58 -0.68
CA GLY A 160 -0.01 15.33 -1.34
C GLY A 160 -0.57 15.57 -2.75
N ASN A 161 -0.17 16.68 -3.40
CA ASN A 161 -0.65 17.03 -4.72
C ASN A 161 -0.14 16.03 -5.77
N LYS A 162 -1.09 15.43 -6.48
CA LYS A 162 -0.83 14.37 -7.47
C LYS A 162 -0.32 14.88 -8.83
N LYS A 163 0.09 16.14 -8.94
CA LYS A 163 0.49 16.76 -10.22
C LYS A 163 1.59 15.98 -10.96
N TYR A 164 2.41 15.23 -10.22
CA TYR A 164 3.56 14.50 -10.75
C TYR A 164 3.35 12.97 -10.80
N LEU A 165 2.12 12.47 -10.58
CA LEU A 165 1.84 11.04 -10.47
C LEU A 165 1.24 10.46 -11.75
N CYS A 166 1.97 9.54 -12.39
CA CYS A 166 1.37 8.58 -13.31
C CYS A 166 0.51 7.58 -12.52
N SER A 167 -0.78 7.85 -12.40
CA SER A 167 -1.89 6.89 -12.23
C SER A 167 -1.77 5.68 -11.27
N GLN A 168 -1.00 5.73 -10.17
CA GLN A 168 -1.03 4.69 -9.13
C GLN A 168 -1.04 5.24 -7.70
N GLN A 169 -1.74 4.54 -6.80
CA GLN A 169 -2.18 4.97 -5.47
C GLN A 169 -1.07 5.12 -4.41
N THR A 170 0.21 5.04 -4.80
CA THR A 170 1.36 5.11 -3.89
C THR A 170 2.39 6.09 -4.41
N ILE A 171 2.72 7.11 -3.62
CA ILE A 171 3.78 8.08 -3.93
C ILE A 171 5.12 7.33 -3.85
N HIS A 172 5.71 7.01 -4.99
CA HIS A 172 7.05 6.42 -5.03
C HIS A 172 8.09 7.54 -5.22
N ILE A 173 9.01 7.69 -4.27
CA ILE A 173 10.04 8.75 -4.24
C ILE A 173 10.86 8.80 -5.54
N SER A 174 11.06 7.65 -6.19
CA SER A 174 11.79 7.55 -7.45
C SER A 174 11.13 8.34 -8.59
N ASP A 175 9.80 8.40 -8.63
CA ASP A 175 9.06 9.08 -9.70
C ASP A 175 9.15 10.60 -9.53
N VAL A 176 9.07 11.02 -8.27
CA VAL A 176 9.27 12.41 -7.81
C VAL A 176 10.67 12.90 -8.20
N ILE A 177 11.71 12.12 -7.94
CA ILE A 177 13.09 12.48 -8.29
C ILE A 177 13.27 12.55 -9.81
N SER A 178 12.71 11.60 -10.57
CA SER A 178 12.83 11.56 -12.03
C SER A 178 12.22 12.80 -12.70
N PHE A 179 11.06 13.25 -12.21
CA PHE A 179 10.43 14.46 -12.71
C PHE A 179 11.23 15.72 -12.36
N PHE A 180 11.79 15.79 -11.15
CA PHE A 180 12.67 16.90 -10.78
C PHE A 180 13.89 16.99 -11.70
N HIS A 181 14.48 15.84 -12.07
CA HIS A 181 15.57 15.80 -13.05
C HIS A 181 15.14 16.34 -14.42
N TYR A 182 13.98 15.93 -14.92
CA TYR A 182 13.45 16.40 -16.21
C TYR A 182 13.26 17.94 -16.22
N GLU A 183 12.59 18.50 -15.22
CA GLU A 183 12.39 19.96 -15.13
C GLU A 183 13.71 20.73 -14.93
N LYS A 184 14.61 20.19 -14.10
CA LYS A 184 15.96 20.72 -13.92
C LYS A 184 16.71 20.77 -15.25
N ASP A 185 16.67 19.71 -16.04
CA ASP A 185 17.35 19.66 -17.33
C ASP A 185 16.80 20.71 -18.31
N ASN A 186 15.47 20.93 -18.32
CA ASN A 186 14.85 22.00 -19.11
C ASN A 186 15.32 23.39 -18.69
N ILE A 187 15.50 23.63 -17.39
CA ILE A 187 16.05 24.90 -16.86
C ILE A 187 17.51 25.04 -17.29
N VAL A 188 18.33 24.02 -17.05
CA VAL A 188 19.77 23.99 -17.37
C VAL A 188 20.01 24.26 -18.85
N GLN A 189 19.26 23.63 -19.77
CA GLN A 189 19.43 23.84 -21.21
C GLN A 189 19.37 25.32 -21.63
N LYS A 190 18.59 26.17 -20.95
CA LYS A 190 18.49 27.61 -21.25
C LYS A 190 19.79 28.37 -21.01
N TYR A 191 20.63 27.90 -20.09
CA TYR A 191 21.86 28.59 -19.68
C TYR A 191 23.12 27.95 -20.27
N PHE A 192 23.04 26.68 -20.65
CA PHE A 192 24.16 25.91 -21.22
C PHE A 192 24.12 25.86 -22.75
N SER A 193 23.03 26.32 -23.37
CA SER A 193 22.97 26.50 -24.84
C SER A 193 24.01 27.54 -25.27
N LYS A 194 25.07 27.09 -25.95
CA LYS A 194 26.01 27.98 -26.62
C LYS A 194 25.25 28.83 -27.64
N PRO A 195 25.42 30.16 -27.67
CA PRO A 195 25.01 30.91 -28.84
C PRO A 195 25.85 30.42 -30.03
N HIS A 196 25.18 30.02 -31.10
CA HIS A 196 25.81 29.83 -32.42
C HIS A 196 26.26 31.18 -32.98
#